data_AF-A0A2V5M016-F1
#
_entry.id   AF-A0A2V5M016-F1
#
_cell.length_a   1.000
_cell.length_b   1.000
_cell.length_c   1.000
_cell.angle_alpha   90.00
_cell.angle_beta   90.00
_cell.angle_gamma   90.00
#
_symmetry.space_group_name_H-M   'P 1'
#
loop_
_entity.id
_entity.type
_entity.pdbx_description
1 polymer ?
#
loop_
_entity_poly.entity_id
_entity_poly.type
_entity_poly.pdbx_seq_one_letter_code
_entity_poly.pdbx_strand_id
1 'polypeptide(L)'
;KNPNVTVRMRGVMEKCTFCVQRIEEAKIAAHARAGASGKNLLIPRDSFTTACAQACPTEAIVFGDIKDPESRVSKMKQQDRDYRILESLNTVPRVSYLARIRNPNPKMPDAENIGVASMEEKTA
;
A
#
# COMPACT_ATOMS: atom_id res chain seq x y z
N LYS A 1 8.09 -4.02 -23.35
CA LYS A 1 6.73 -3.66 -22.86
C LYS A 1 6.12 -4.90 -22.21
N ASN A 2 5.41 -4.77 -21.09
CA ASN A 2 4.76 -5.91 -20.44
C ASN A 2 3.55 -6.35 -21.30
N PRO A 3 3.46 -7.62 -21.74
CA PRO A 3 2.35 -8.11 -22.55
C PRO A 3 1.00 -8.14 -21.81
N ASN A 4 1.02 -8.22 -20.48
CA ASN A 4 -0.19 -8.37 -19.66
C ASN A 4 -0.83 -7.02 -19.28
N VAL A 5 -0.33 -5.91 -19.84
CA VAL A 5 -0.86 -4.57 -19.63
C VAL A 5 -1.17 -3.95 -20.98
N THR A 6 -2.37 -3.37 -21.12
CA THR A 6 -2.80 -2.74 -22.36
C THR A 6 -1.98 -1.48 -22.63
N VAL A 7 -1.44 -1.35 -23.85
CA VAL A 7 -0.88 -0.09 -24.34
C VAL A 7 -2.04 0.74 -24.86
N ARG A 8 -2.29 1.91 -24.27
CA ARG A 8 -3.45 2.73 -24.65
C ARG A 8 -3.13 3.72 -25.76
N MET A 9 -4.17 4.07 -26.52
CA MET A 9 -4.11 5.09 -27.56
C MET A 9 -4.35 6.48 -26.98
N ARG A 10 -4.09 7.51 -27.79
CA ARG A 10 -4.29 8.91 -27.43
C ARG A 10 -5.74 9.16 -26.98
N GLY A 11 -5.90 9.92 -25.89
CA GLY A 11 -7.21 10.34 -25.39
C GLY A 11 -7.86 9.40 -24.36
N VAL A 12 -7.19 8.30 -23.97
CA VAL A 12 -7.69 7.40 -22.93
C VAL A 12 -7.06 7.73 -21.58
N MET A 13 -7.88 7.91 -20.54
CA MET A 13 -7.38 8.12 -19.18
C MET A 13 -6.77 6.85 -18.59
N GLU A 14 -5.74 7.05 -17.76
CA GLU A 14 -5.05 6.00 -17.02
C GLU A 14 -4.97 6.36 -15.54
N LYS A 15 -4.84 5.33 -14.70
CA LYS A 15 -4.64 5.49 -13.26
C LYS A 15 -3.91 4.28 -12.69
N CYS A 16 -3.50 4.39 -11.43
CA CYS A 16 -3.05 3.23 -10.67
C CYS A 16 -4.19 2.20 -10.52
N THR A 17 -3.91 0.97 -10.94
CA THR A 17 -4.82 -0.18 -10.84
C THR A 17 -4.34 -1.20 -9.81
N PHE A 18 -3.42 -0.81 -8.92
CA PHE A 18 -2.73 -1.72 -7.99
C PHE A 18 -2.15 -2.97 -8.65
N CYS A 19 -1.58 -2.80 -9.85
CA CYS A 19 -1.03 -3.87 -10.65
C CYS A 19 -2.02 -5.03 -10.84
N VAL A 20 -3.26 -4.72 -11.26
CA VAL A 20 -4.32 -5.71 -11.50
C VAL A 20 -3.85 -6.93 -12.29
N GLN A 21 -2.93 -6.76 -13.25
CA GLN A 21 -2.33 -7.87 -13.99
C GLN A 21 -1.65 -8.90 -13.08
N ARG A 22 -0.92 -8.45 -12.05
CA ARG A 22 -0.26 -9.35 -11.08
C ARG A 22 -1.27 -10.00 -10.13
N ILE A 23 -2.32 -9.27 -9.76
CA ILE A 23 -3.41 -9.79 -8.92
C ILE A 23 -4.13 -10.92 -9.65
N GLU A 24 -4.49 -10.71 -10.91
CA GLU A 24 -5.20 -11.70 -11.71
C GLU A 24 -4.31 -12.90 -12.05
N GLU A 25 -3.03 -12.69 -12.36
CA GLU A 25 -2.06 -13.78 -12.50
C GLU A 25 -1.98 -14.65 -11.24
N ALA A 26 -1.89 -14.04 -10.05
CA ALA A 26 -1.85 -14.75 -8.79
C ALA A 26 -3.15 -15.52 -8.49
N LYS A 27 -4.30 -14.92 -8.78
CA LYS A 27 -5.62 -15.59 -8.68
C LYS A 27 -5.70 -16.78 -9.62
N ILE A 28 -5.37 -16.60 -10.89
CA ILE A 28 -5.40 -17.66 -11.91
C ILE A 28 -4.46 -18.80 -11.52
N ALA A 29 -3.24 -18.49 -11.08
CA ALA A 29 -2.27 -19.49 -10.63
C ALA A 29 -2.74 -20.23 -9.37
N ALA A 30 -3.44 -19.55 -8.46
CA ALA A 30 -4.09 -20.21 -7.33
C ALA A 30 -5.19 -21.16 -7.83
N HIS A 31 -6.09 -20.69 -8.69
CA HIS A 31 -7.22 -21.48 -9.20
C HIS A 31 -6.75 -22.70 -9.99
N ALA A 32 -5.71 -22.55 -10.81
CA ALA A 32 -5.10 -23.64 -11.56
C ALA A 32 -4.54 -24.72 -10.64
N ARG A 33 -3.92 -24.35 -9.51
CA ARG A 33 -3.42 -25.30 -8.51
C ARG A 33 -4.53 -26.03 -7.76
N ALA A 34 -5.67 -25.38 -7.56
CA ALA A 34 -6.79 -25.92 -6.80
C ALA A 34 -7.63 -26.94 -7.59
N GLY A 35 -7.66 -26.83 -8.92
CA GLY A 35 -8.53 -27.66 -9.77
C GLY A 35 -10.02 -27.51 -9.39
N ALA A 36 -10.78 -28.60 -9.49
CA ALA A 36 -12.23 -28.61 -9.20
C ALA A 36 -12.58 -28.48 -7.70
N SER A 37 -11.60 -28.57 -6.79
CA SER A 37 -11.83 -28.61 -5.33
C SER A 37 -11.88 -27.22 -4.67
N GLY A 38 -11.81 -26.14 -5.45
CA GLY A 38 -11.51 -24.78 -4.98
C GLY A 38 -12.65 -24.00 -4.32
N LYS A 39 -13.37 -24.56 -3.34
CA LYS A 39 -14.49 -23.85 -2.68
C LYS A 39 -14.04 -22.73 -1.71
N ASN A 40 -12.82 -22.80 -1.18
CA ASN A 40 -12.23 -21.81 -0.26
C ASN A 40 -10.77 -21.52 -0.62
N LEU A 41 -10.54 -21.04 -1.83
CA LEU A 41 -9.19 -20.78 -2.30
C LEU A 41 -8.71 -19.40 -1.84
N LEU A 42 -7.72 -19.40 -0.96
CA LEU A 42 -7.01 -18.19 -0.56
C LEU A 42 -5.73 -18.06 -1.38
N ILE A 43 -5.45 -16.84 -1.84
CA ILE A 43 -4.15 -16.54 -2.42
C ILE A 43 -3.13 -16.57 -1.28
N PRO A 44 -2.03 -17.33 -1.40
CA PRO A 44 -1.03 -17.37 -0.33
C PRO A 44 -0.49 -15.97 -0.03
N ARG A 45 -0.27 -15.70 1.26
CA ARG A 45 0.39 -14.47 1.74
C ARG A 45 1.72 -14.29 1.01
N ASP A 46 2.04 -13.04 0.68
CA ASP A 46 3.30 -12.64 0.03
C ASP A 46 3.64 -13.36 -1.29
N SER A 47 2.66 -14.04 -1.91
CA SER A 47 2.86 -14.73 -3.21
C SER A 47 3.15 -13.78 -4.36
N PHE A 48 2.69 -12.53 -4.25
CA PHE A 48 3.01 -11.47 -5.19
C PHE A 48 2.96 -10.12 -4.47
N THR A 49 3.56 -9.12 -5.09
CA THR A 49 3.47 -7.73 -4.65
C THR A 49 3.34 -6.79 -5.85
N THR A 50 2.94 -5.54 -5.62
CA THR A 50 2.83 -4.54 -6.68
C THR A 50 4.22 -4.09 -7.16
N ALA A 51 4.28 -3.57 -8.39
CA ALA A 51 5.55 -3.13 -8.96
C ALA A 51 6.21 -2.01 -8.14
N CYS A 52 5.41 -1.07 -7.62
CA CYS A 52 5.92 0.02 -6.79
C CYS A 52 6.41 -0.46 -5.41
N ALA A 53 5.72 -1.42 -4.78
CA ALA A 53 6.19 -2.04 -3.54
C ALA A 53 7.48 -2.84 -3.76
N GLN A 54 7.57 -3.63 -4.84
CA GLN A 54 8.77 -4.38 -5.18
C GLN A 54 9.98 -3.49 -5.49
N ALA A 55 9.76 -2.35 -6.15
CA ALA A 55 10.82 -1.46 -6.58
C ALA A 55 11.35 -0.57 -5.43
N CYS A 56 10.61 -0.45 -4.34
CA CYS A 56 10.95 0.45 -3.24
C CYS A 56 12.02 -0.20 -2.33
N PRO A 57 13.26 0.31 -2.30
CA PRO A 57 14.32 -0.30 -1.48
C PRO A 57 14.11 -0.09 0.02
N THR A 58 13.35 0.93 0.40
CA THR A 58 13.02 1.26 1.79
C THR A 58 11.74 0.57 2.28
N GLU A 59 11.09 -0.23 1.43
CA GLU A 59 9.83 -0.92 1.73
C GLU A 59 8.71 0.01 2.23
N ALA A 60 8.67 1.25 1.75
CA ALA A 60 7.69 2.24 2.18
C ALA A 60 6.25 1.89 1.77
N ILE A 61 6.08 1.10 0.72
CA ILE A 61 4.77 0.67 0.22
C ILE A 61 4.57 -0.79 0.56
N VAL A 62 3.52 -1.09 1.31
CA VAL A 62 3.11 -2.45 1.62
C VAL A 62 1.75 -2.73 1.00
N PHE A 63 1.67 -3.86 0.29
CA PHE A 63 0.48 -4.31 -0.40
C PHE A 63 0.08 -5.70 0.08
N GLY A 64 -1.21 -5.98 0.16
CA GLY A 64 -1.73 -7.24 0.71
C GLY A 64 -3.23 -7.20 0.95
N ASP A 65 -3.76 -8.30 1.49
CA ASP A 65 -5.18 -8.45 1.83
C ASP A 65 -5.48 -7.86 3.23
N ILE A 66 -6.44 -6.94 3.28
CA ILE A 66 -6.89 -6.28 4.52
C ILE A 66 -7.83 -7.21 5.33
N LYS A 67 -8.45 -8.20 4.68
CA LYS A 67 -9.33 -9.16 5.37
C LYS A 67 -8.54 -10.19 6.19
N ASP A 68 -7.29 -10.42 5.82
CA ASP A 68 -6.41 -11.33 6.53
C ASP A 68 -5.73 -10.58 7.70
N PRO A 69 -6.06 -10.88 8.96
CA PRO A 69 -5.53 -10.16 10.12
C PRO A 69 -4.02 -10.33 10.28
N GLU A 70 -3.45 -11.41 9.77
CA GLU A 70 -2.02 -11.68 9.86
C GLU A 70 -1.19 -10.97 8.78
N SER A 71 -1.84 -10.36 7.79
CA SER A 71 -1.14 -9.68 6.69
C SER A 71 -0.38 -8.45 7.19
N ARG A 72 0.75 -8.15 6.55
CA ARG A 72 1.57 -6.97 6.88
C ARG A 72 0.77 -5.67 6.74
N VAL A 73 -0.15 -5.59 5.78
CA VAL A 73 -1.03 -4.42 5.59
C VAL A 73 -2.02 -4.28 6.74
N SER A 74 -2.67 -5.36 7.17
CA SER A 74 -3.63 -5.32 8.28
C SER A 74 -2.96 -4.85 9.57
N LYS A 75 -1.75 -5.33 9.85
CA LYS A 75 -0.94 -4.91 11.01
C LYS A 75 -0.50 -3.44 10.90
N MET A 76 -0.09 -2.98 9.71
CA MET A 76 0.29 -1.58 9.50
C MET A 76 -0.88 -0.61 9.64
N LYS A 77 -2.07 -0.98 9.16
CA LYS A 77 -3.28 -0.17 9.28
C LYS A 77 -3.80 -0.04 10.71
N GLN A 78 -3.36 -0.90 11.62
CA GLN A 78 -3.69 -0.84 13.05
C GLN A 78 -2.73 0.06 13.84
N GLN A 79 -1.66 0.56 13.22
CA GLN A 79 -0.74 1.48 13.91
C GLN A 79 -1.42 2.83 14.17
N ASP A 80 -1.12 3.43 15.32
CA ASP A 80 -1.62 4.76 15.70
C ASP A 80 -1.26 5.88 14.71
N ARG A 81 -0.27 5.62 13.84
CA ARG A 81 0.21 6.55 12.82
C ARG A 81 -0.57 6.44 11.50
N ASP A 82 -1.47 5.48 11.35
CA ASP A 82 -2.27 5.31 10.14
C ASP A 82 -3.27 6.45 9.99
N TYR A 83 -3.26 7.11 8.84
CA TYR A 83 -4.25 8.12 8.51
C TYR A 83 -4.66 8.04 7.04
N ARG A 84 -5.88 8.52 6.76
CA ARG A 84 -6.42 8.61 5.39
C ARG A 84 -6.29 10.04 4.90
N ILE A 85 -5.84 10.18 3.65
CA ILE A 85 -5.80 11.49 3.00
C ILE A 85 -7.23 11.98 2.74
N LEU A 86 -7.49 13.24 3.08
CA LEU A 86 -8.79 13.92 2.86
C LEU A 86 -9.96 13.17 3.50
N GLU A 87 -9.80 12.73 4.74
CA GLU A 87 -10.84 11.97 5.47
C GLU A 87 -12.15 12.75 5.63
N SER A 88 -12.09 14.09 5.69
CA SER A 88 -13.28 14.97 5.73
C SER A 88 -14.24 14.78 4.55
N LEU A 89 -13.75 14.31 3.40
CA LEU A 89 -14.56 14.04 2.20
C LEU A 89 -15.24 12.66 2.22
N ASN A 90 -14.98 11.83 3.23
CA ASN A 90 -15.54 10.48 3.40
C ASN A 90 -15.42 9.58 2.14
N THR A 91 -14.29 9.67 1.43
CA THR A 91 -14.06 8.89 0.19
C THR A 91 -13.62 7.44 0.46
N VAL A 92 -13.38 7.08 1.72
CA VAL A 92 -12.97 5.76 2.22
C VAL A 92 -11.88 5.11 1.32
N PRO A 93 -10.73 5.79 1.12
CA PRO A 93 -9.66 5.27 0.27
C PRO A 93 -9.08 3.97 0.83
N ARG A 94 -8.68 3.06 -0.07
CA ARG A 94 -8.01 1.81 0.32
C ARG A 94 -6.56 2.02 0.73
N VAL A 95 -5.91 3.04 0.17
CA VAL A 95 -4.56 3.46 0.57
C VAL A 95 -4.68 4.36 1.81
N SER A 96 -3.90 4.03 2.83
CA SER A 96 -3.63 4.90 3.97
C SER A 96 -2.13 5.12 4.05
N TYR A 97 -1.73 6.12 4.83
CA TYR A 97 -0.35 6.52 4.98
C TYR A 97 0.04 6.47 6.45
N LEU A 98 1.32 6.24 6.72
CA LEU A 98 1.87 6.36 8.07
C LEU A 98 2.45 7.76 8.25
N ALA A 99 2.05 8.44 9.31
CA ALA A 99 2.55 9.77 9.66
C ALA A 99 4.09 9.76 9.76
N ARG A 100 4.76 10.76 9.18
CA ARG A 100 6.21 10.91 9.27
C ARG A 100 6.58 11.31 10.70
N ILE A 101 7.51 10.59 11.33
CA ILE A 101 8.07 10.98 12.62
C ILE A 101 9.50 11.48 12.38
N ARG A 102 9.78 12.70 12.83
CA ARG A 102 11.14 13.25 12.88
C ARG A 102 11.73 12.99 14.27
N ASN A 103 12.95 12.49 14.30
CA ASN A 103 13.69 12.21 15.53
C ASN A 103 15.02 13.01 15.54
N PRO A 104 14.95 14.35 15.65
CA PRO A 104 16.14 15.18 15.77
C PRO A 104 16.82 14.95 17.13
N ASN A 105 18.12 15.26 17.19
CA ASN A 105 18.90 15.08 18.41
C ASN A 105 18.48 16.14 19.46
N PRO A 106 18.19 15.76 20.72
CA PRO A 106 17.83 16.71 21.77
C PRO A 106 18.84 17.82 22.04
N LYS A 107 20.12 17.63 21.68
CA LYS A 107 21.20 18.61 21.86
C LYS A 107 21.31 19.63 20.72
N MET A 108 20.53 19.48 19.66
CA MET A 108 20.61 20.33 18.47
C MET A 108 19.48 21.37 18.49
N PRO A 109 19.63 22.52 17.78
CA PRO A 109 18.61 23.57 17.74
C PRO A 109 17.25 23.12 17.19
N ASP A 110 17.21 22.01 16.45
CA ASP A 110 16.00 21.41 15.88
C ASP A 110 15.29 20.43 16.83
N ALA A 111 15.74 20.29 18.08
CA ALA A 111 15.16 19.41 19.10
C ALA A 111 13.67 19.67 19.38
N GLU A 112 13.19 20.90 19.16
CA GLU A 112 11.77 21.24 19.28
C GLU A 112 10.88 20.52 18.24
N ASN A 113 11.46 19.90 17.22
CA ASN A 113 10.73 19.22 16.15
C ASN A 113 10.60 17.70 16.37
N ILE A 114 10.88 17.19 17.58
CA ILE A 114 10.70 15.77 17.91
C ILE A 114 9.22 15.41 17.76
N GLY A 115 8.92 14.39 16.95
CA GLY A 115 7.55 13.91 16.74
C GLY A 115 6.71 14.73 15.76
N VAL A 116 7.24 15.82 15.20
CA VAL A 116 6.51 16.68 14.25
C VAL A 116 6.55 16.08 12.84
N ALA A 117 5.40 16.01 12.16
CA ALA A 117 5.30 15.46 10.80
C ALA A 117 5.73 16.48 9.72
N SER A 118 5.17 17.69 9.74
CA SER A 118 5.57 18.82 8.87
C SER A 118 6.18 19.99 9.67
N MET A 119 7.21 20.65 9.14
CA MET A 119 7.77 21.84 9.82
C MET A 119 6.77 23.02 9.84
N GLU A 120 5.78 23.00 8.95
CA GLU A 120 4.72 24.02 8.84
C GLU A 120 3.61 23.82 9.89
N GLU A 121 3.51 22.64 10.52
CA GLU A 121 2.52 22.35 11.58
C GLU A 121 2.82 23.06 12.90
N LYS A 122 3.98 23.74 13.01
CA LYS A 122 4.34 24.56 14.18
C LYS A 122 3.52 25.84 14.36
N THR A 123 2.55 26.14 13.51
CA THR A 123 1.61 27.25 13.73
C THR A 123 0.41 26.81 14.57
N ALA A 124 0.60 26.82 15.88
CA ALA A 124 -0.36 27.25 16.90
C ALA A 124 0.36 27.41 18.25
#